data_AF-A0A017TD69-F1
#
_entry.id   AF-A0A017TD69-F1
#
_cell.length_a   1.000
_cell.length_b   1.000
_cell.length_c   1.000
_cell.angle_alpha   90.00
_cell.angle_beta   90.00
_cell.angle_gamma   90.00
#
_symmetry.space_group_name_H-M   'P 1'
#
loop_
_entity.id
_entity.type
_entity.pdbx_description
1 polymer ?
#
loop_
_entity_poly.entity_id
_entity_poly.type
_entity_poly.pdbx_seq_one_letter_code
_entity_poly.pdbx_strand_id
1 'polypeptide(L)'
;MGEARVVIGDDMVEMSDESVETTDDVVVSTREMVQAVVTPEVAADALQESFGALVDADYLPGKTGFRDVLCGKFELSEIEAEELVDALEALGYVRFISSDDGLGWCISRADSGP
;
A
#
# COMPACT_ATOMS: atom_id res chain seq x y z
N MET A 1 30.98 -58.73 27.10
CA MET A 1 30.16 -57.54 26.78
C MET A 1 31.00 -56.34 27.15
N GLY A 2 31.40 -55.58 26.15
CA GLY A 2 32.24 -54.40 26.32
C GLY A 2 31.36 -53.18 26.52
N GLU A 3 31.78 -52.30 27.43
CA GLU A 3 31.16 -51.00 27.62
C GLU A 3 32.26 -49.95 27.63
N ALA A 4 32.16 -49.02 26.66
CA ALA A 4 33.05 -47.90 26.42
C ALA A 4 32.74 -46.78 27.43
N ARG A 5 33.75 -46.27 28.14
CA ARG A 5 34.46 -44.99 27.89
C ARG A 5 33.56 -43.75 27.83
N VAL A 6 33.72 -42.86 28.81
CA VAL A 6 33.59 -41.41 28.61
C VAL A 6 34.82 -40.75 29.19
N VAL A 7 35.63 -40.17 28.30
CA VAL A 7 36.73 -39.26 28.61
C VAL A 7 36.13 -37.87 28.49
N ILE A 8 36.03 -37.13 29.59
CA ILE A 8 35.64 -35.72 29.55
C ILE A 8 36.92 -34.96 29.17
N GLY A 9 37.08 -34.75 27.87
CA GLY A 9 38.08 -33.86 27.29
C GLY A 9 37.50 -32.46 27.17
N ASP A 10 38.19 -31.51 27.79
CA ASP A 10 38.02 -30.07 27.68
C ASP A 10 38.12 -29.64 26.19
N ASP A 11 37.09 -28.98 25.67
CA ASP A 11 37.17 -28.22 24.42
C ASP A 11 36.60 -26.83 24.69
N MET A 12 37.52 -25.94 25.07
CA MET A 12 37.30 -24.51 25.23
C MET A 12 37.00 -23.92 23.85
N VAL A 13 35.73 -23.65 23.57
CA VAL A 13 35.31 -22.91 22.38
C VAL A 13 35.52 -21.41 22.60
N GLU A 14 36.66 -20.90 22.14
CA GLU A 14 36.88 -19.47 21.96
C GLU A 14 36.01 -18.97 20.80
N MET A 15 34.87 -18.34 21.12
CA MET A 15 34.07 -17.61 20.13
C MET A 15 34.86 -16.38 19.67
N SER A 16 35.60 -16.50 18.58
CA SER A 16 36.11 -15.34 17.85
C SER A 16 34.93 -14.69 17.12
N ASP A 17 34.63 -13.45 17.49
CA ASP A 17 33.62 -12.59 16.88
C ASP A 17 34.04 -12.26 15.44
N GLU A 18 33.54 -13.04 14.48
CA GLU A 18 33.68 -12.73 13.06
C GLU A 18 32.57 -11.73 12.69
N SER A 19 32.93 -10.45 12.65
CA SER A 19 32.08 -9.39 12.10
C SER A 19 31.71 -9.69 10.66
N VAL A 20 30.48 -10.20 10.46
CA VAL A 20 29.86 -10.35 9.15
C VAL A 20 29.53 -8.99 8.57
N GLU A 21 30.48 -8.44 7.80
CA GLU A 21 30.27 -7.26 6.97
C GLU A 21 29.36 -7.67 5.78
N THR A 22 28.05 -7.50 5.95
CA THR A 22 27.11 -7.59 4.82
C THR A 22 27.28 -6.32 4.00
N THR A 23 28.10 -6.39 2.95
CA THR A 23 27.95 -5.51 1.79
C THR A 23 26.62 -5.90 1.16
N ASP A 24 25.56 -5.21 1.58
CA ASP A 24 24.29 -5.20 0.88
C ASP A 24 24.50 -4.35 -0.37
N ASP A 25 24.64 -5.04 -1.50
CA ASP A 25 24.75 -4.48 -2.84
C ASP A 25 23.51 -3.61 -3.12
N VAL A 26 23.63 -2.30 -2.91
CA VAL A 26 22.63 -1.31 -3.29
C VAL A 26 22.59 -1.24 -4.81
N VAL A 27 21.73 -2.04 -5.43
CA VAL A 27 21.24 -1.84 -6.79
C VAL A 27 19.91 -1.09 -6.74
N VAL A 28 19.93 0.16 -6.25
CA VAL A 28 18.85 1.09 -6.55
C VAL A 28 19.00 1.46 -8.02
N SER A 29 18.32 0.70 -8.88
CA SER A 29 18.09 1.07 -10.27
C SER A 29 17.29 2.37 -10.25
N THR A 30 17.97 3.51 -10.40
CA THR A 30 17.34 4.80 -10.68
C THR A 30 16.80 4.78 -12.11
N ARG A 31 15.73 3.99 -12.32
CA ARG A 31 14.82 4.24 -13.42
C ARG A 31 14.08 5.51 -13.03
N GLU A 32 14.72 6.64 -13.35
CA GLU A 32 14.15 7.97 -13.23
C GLU A 32 12.99 8.10 -14.23
N MET A 33 11.89 7.46 -13.88
CA MET A 33 10.59 7.74 -14.46
C MET A 33 10.16 9.04 -13.83
N VAL A 34 9.99 10.07 -14.65
CA VAL A 34 9.16 11.24 -14.32
C VAL A 34 7.75 10.71 -14.06
N GLN A 35 7.52 10.19 -12.85
CA GLN A 35 6.18 9.84 -12.38
C GLN A 35 5.44 11.17 -12.30
N ALA A 36 4.49 11.36 -13.21
CA ALA A 36 3.57 12.48 -13.10
C ALA A 36 2.92 12.36 -11.71
N VAL A 37 3.17 13.35 -10.85
CA VAL A 37 2.62 13.36 -9.49
C VAL A 37 1.11 13.30 -9.60
N VAL A 38 0.52 12.19 -9.16
CA VAL A 38 -0.94 12.03 -9.13
C VAL A 38 -1.46 12.87 -7.98
N THR A 39 -2.15 13.96 -8.30
CA THR A 39 -2.80 14.80 -7.29
C THR A 39 -4.15 14.21 -6.88
N PRO A 40 -4.65 14.49 -5.67
CA PRO A 40 -5.98 14.08 -5.24
C PRO A 40 -7.09 14.53 -6.21
N GLU A 41 -6.95 15.71 -6.81
CA GLU A 41 -7.93 16.25 -7.75
C GLU A 41 -8.02 15.39 -9.02
N VAL A 42 -6.87 14.98 -9.56
CA VAL A 42 -6.77 14.11 -10.75
C VAL A 42 -7.29 12.70 -10.43
N ALA A 43 -6.97 12.18 -9.24
CA ALA A 43 -7.45 10.89 -8.79
C ALA A 43 -8.98 10.88 -8.59
N ALA A 44 -9.55 11.94 -8.00
CA ALA A 44 -10.99 12.09 -7.82
C ALA A 44 -11.75 12.13 -9.16
N ASP A 45 -11.24 12.90 -10.13
CA ASP A 45 -11.82 12.95 -11.47
C ASP A 45 -11.77 11.56 -12.15
N ALA A 46 -10.63 10.88 -12.07
CA ALA A 46 -10.46 9.55 -12.63
C ALA A 46 -11.38 8.49 -12.00
N LEU A 47 -11.66 8.57 -10.69
CA LEU A 47 -12.63 7.72 -10.02
C LEU A 47 -14.05 8.05 -10.48
N GLN A 48 -14.40 9.34 -10.59
CA GLN A 48 -15.72 9.75 -11.03
C GLN A 48 -15.99 9.36 -12.50
N GLU A 49 -14.99 9.41 -13.37
CA GLU A 49 -15.11 8.90 -14.74
C GLU A 49 -15.34 7.38 -14.79
N SER A 50 -14.82 6.64 -13.81
CA SER A 50 -14.89 5.17 -13.79
C SER A 50 -16.16 4.64 -13.16
N PHE A 51 -16.64 5.29 -12.08
CA PHE A 51 -17.77 4.82 -11.28
C PHE A 51 -19.00 5.75 -11.34
N GLY A 52 -18.84 6.98 -11.81
CA GLY A 52 -19.85 8.04 -11.66
C GLY A 52 -19.75 8.76 -10.30
N ALA A 53 -20.73 9.62 -10.02
CA ALA A 53 -20.75 10.41 -8.78
C ALA A 53 -21.26 9.63 -7.56
N LEU A 54 -22.03 8.55 -7.77
CA LEU A 54 -22.58 7.71 -6.71
C LEU A 54 -22.27 6.25 -6.98
N VAL A 55 -21.78 5.55 -5.98
CA VAL A 55 -21.40 4.14 -6.06
C VAL A 55 -22.14 3.35 -4.99
N ASP A 56 -22.94 2.37 -5.42
CA ASP A 56 -23.61 1.43 -4.54
C ASP A 56 -22.63 0.32 -4.14
N ALA A 57 -21.87 0.56 -3.08
CA ALA A 57 -20.88 -0.38 -2.57
C ALA A 57 -20.66 -0.18 -1.07
N ASP A 58 -20.47 -1.29 -0.36
CA ASP A 58 -19.99 -1.28 1.02
C ASP A 58 -18.63 -0.58 1.16
N TYR A 59 -18.27 -0.25 2.40
CA TYR A 59 -17.05 0.49 2.70
C TYR A 59 -15.79 -0.20 2.14
N LEU A 60 -15.53 -1.45 2.52
CA LEU A 60 -14.33 -2.17 2.09
C LEU A 60 -14.33 -2.48 0.57
N PRO A 61 -15.43 -2.99 -0.03
CA PRO A 61 -15.49 -3.19 -1.48
C PRO A 61 -15.31 -1.89 -2.27
N GLY A 62 -15.90 -0.78 -1.82
CA GLY A 62 -15.74 0.53 -2.46
C GLY A 62 -14.29 1.00 -2.42
N LYS A 63 -13.65 1.00 -1.25
CA LYS A 63 -12.20 1.32 -1.13
C LYS A 63 -11.33 0.43 -2.02
N THR A 64 -11.60 -0.88 -2.03
CA THR A 64 -10.85 -1.83 -2.87
C THR A 64 -11.00 -1.50 -4.35
N GLY A 65 -12.22 -1.18 -4.80
CA GLY A 65 -12.50 -0.78 -6.18
C GLY A 65 -11.82 0.54 -6.57
N PHE A 66 -11.82 1.53 -5.68
CA PHE A 66 -11.11 2.78 -5.92
C PHE A 66 -9.61 2.56 -6.05
N ARG A 67 -9.01 1.81 -5.12
CA ARG A 67 -7.60 1.45 -5.17
C ARG A 67 -7.24 0.75 -6.48
N ASP A 68 -8.02 -0.25 -6.90
CA ASP A 68 -7.78 -1.02 -8.13
C ASP A 68 -7.81 -0.12 -9.38
N VAL A 69 -8.77 0.80 -9.46
CA VAL A 69 -8.83 1.79 -10.55
C VAL A 69 -7.63 2.73 -10.53
N LEU A 70 -7.21 3.21 -9.36
CA LEU A 70 -6.04 4.10 -9.27
C LEU A 70 -4.74 3.38 -9.62
N CYS A 71 -4.55 2.14 -9.16
CA CYS A 71 -3.44 1.29 -9.59
C CYS A 71 -3.43 1.11 -11.11
N GLY A 72 -4.58 0.76 -11.70
CA GLY A 72 -4.69 0.50 -13.14
C GLY A 72 -4.52 1.74 -14.02
N LYS A 73 -5.01 2.90 -13.58
CA LYS A 73 -4.95 4.15 -14.35
C LYS A 73 -3.62 4.88 -14.24
N PHE A 74 -2.96 4.82 -13.08
CA PHE A 74 -1.78 5.63 -12.79
C PHE A 74 -0.51 4.81 -12.55
N GLU A 75 -0.57 3.49 -12.74
CA GLU A 75 0.56 2.57 -12.52
C GLU A 75 1.14 2.68 -11.09
N LEU A 76 0.28 3.02 -10.12
CA LEU A 76 0.63 3.14 -8.70
C LEU A 76 0.79 1.75 -8.07
N SER A 77 1.66 1.66 -7.07
CA SER A 77 1.70 0.49 -6.19
C SER A 77 0.40 0.39 -5.38
N GLU A 78 0.02 -0.82 -4.95
CA GLU A 78 -1.21 -1.02 -4.15
C GLU A 78 -1.23 -0.15 -2.87
N ILE A 79 -0.09 0.00 -2.20
CA ILE A 79 0.06 0.85 -1.00
C ILE A 79 -0.13 2.33 -1.35
N GLU A 80 0.47 2.81 -2.44
CA GLU A 80 0.35 4.22 -2.86
C GLU A 80 -1.09 4.56 -3.25
N ALA A 81 -1.76 3.65 -3.95
CA ALA A 81 -3.17 3.81 -4.29
C ALA A 81 -4.06 3.78 -3.04
N GLU A 82 -3.77 2.93 -2.06
CA GLU A 82 -4.51 2.88 -0.79
C GLU A 82 -4.38 4.19 -0.01
N GLU A 83 -3.15 4.67 0.20
CA GLU A 83 -2.88 5.96 0.86
C GLU A 83 -3.54 7.13 0.11
N LEU A 84 -3.59 7.07 -1.22
CA LEU A 84 -4.28 8.07 -2.03
C LEU A 84 -5.80 8.00 -1.86
N VAL A 85 -6.40 6.80 -1.78
CA VAL A 85 -7.83 6.65 -1.46
C VAL A 85 -8.14 7.24 -0.07
N ASP A 86 -7.30 6.97 0.92
CA ASP A 86 -7.44 7.53 2.26
C ASP A 86 -7.28 9.07 2.26
N ALA A 87 -6.35 9.61 1.47
CA ALA A 87 -6.21 11.05 1.27
C ALA A 87 -7.45 11.67 0.60
N LEU A 88 -8.02 11.01 -0.42
CA LEU A 88 -9.27 11.45 -1.06
C LEU A 88 -10.43 11.47 -0.07
N GLU A 89 -10.51 10.47 0.82
CA GLU A 89 -11.54 10.41 1.86
C GLU A 89 -11.37 11.52 2.89
N ALA A 90 -10.13 11.73 3.35
CA ALA A 90 -9.79 12.79 4.29
C ALA A 90 -10.06 14.20 3.73
N LEU A 91 -9.83 14.40 2.43
CA LEU A 91 -10.13 15.65 1.71
C LEU A 91 -11.60 15.79 1.32
N GLY A 92 -12.40 14.73 1.47
CA GLY A 92 -13.83 14.71 1.16
C GLY A 92 -14.17 14.56 -0.33
N TYR A 93 -13.18 14.24 -1.17
CA TYR A 93 -13.41 13.90 -2.58
C TYR A 93 -14.16 12.59 -2.73
N VAL A 94 -13.90 11.62 -1.86
CA VAL A 94 -14.74 10.43 -1.70
C VAL A 94 -15.35 10.45 -0.31
N ARG A 95 -16.62 10.09 -0.19
CA ARG A 95 -17.31 10.04 1.10
C ARG A 95 -18.20 8.83 1.18
N PHE A 96 -17.98 8.00 2.19
CA PHE A 96 -18.94 6.96 2.52
C PHE A 96 -20.18 7.58 3.15
N ILE A 97 -21.35 7.22 2.63
CA ILE A 97 -22.65 7.70 3.07
C ILE A 97 -23.44 6.48 3.55
N SER A 98 -23.99 6.58 4.75
CA SER A 98 -24.97 5.64 5.29
C SER A 98 -26.26 6.39 5.57
N SER A 99 -27.38 5.93 5.01
CA SER A 99 -28.71 6.49 5.21
C SER A 99 -29.73 5.36 5.37
N ASP A 100 -30.96 5.69 5.72
CA ASP A 100 -32.06 4.70 5.85
C ASP A 100 -32.34 3.97 4.52
N ASP A 101 -32.03 4.63 3.40
CA ASP A 101 -32.20 4.12 2.03
C ASP A 101 -31.07 3.16 1.58
N GLY A 102 -29.97 3.07 2.35
CA GLY A 102 -28.83 2.24 2.00
C GLY A 102 -27.48 2.88 2.32
N LEU A 103 -26.43 2.26 1.80
CA LEU A 103 -25.04 2.66 2.02
C LEU A 103 -24.30 2.69 0.70
N GLY A 104 -23.35 3.61 0.58
CA GLY A 104 -22.61 3.79 -0.66
C GLY A 104 -21.58 4.89 -0.57
N TRP A 105 -21.03 5.27 -1.72
CA TRP A 105 -20.00 6.29 -1.82
C TRP A 105 -20.45 7.44 -2.72
N CYS A 106 -20.10 8.66 -2.32
CA CYS A 106 -20.20 9.84 -3.15
C CYS A 106 -18.80 10.28 -3.58
N ILE A 107 -18.63 10.58 -4.87
CA ILE A 107 -17.38 11.03 -5.48
C ILE A 107 -17.57 12.44 -6.05
N SER A 108 -16.83 13.40 -5.52
CA SER A 108 -16.87 14.82 -5.89
C SER A 108 -15.66 15.21 -6.73
N ARG A 109 -15.86 16.08 -7.73
CA ARG A 109 -14.75 16.70 -8.46
C ARG A 109 -14.14 17.84 -7.65
N ALA A 110 -12.87 18.14 -7.91
CA ALA A 110 -12.20 19.30 -7.36
C ALA A 110 -12.81 20.65 -7.77
N ASP A 111 -13.39 20.73 -8.97
CA ASP A 111 -14.08 21.92 -9.46
C ASP A 111 -15.47 22.10 -8.82
N SER A 112 -15.98 21.09 -8.11
CA SER A 112 -17.21 21.19 -7.30
C SER A 112 -16.91 21.64 -5.87
N GLY A 113 -16.14 22.72 -5.74
CA GLY A 113 -16.18 23.55 -4.54
C GLY A 113 -17.43 24.46 -4.55
N PRO A 114 -17.89 24.97 -3.39
CA PRO A 114 -18.99 25.93 -3.34
C PRO A 114 -18.69 27.23 -4.10
#